data_AF-A0A102Z827-F1
#
_entry.id   AF-A0A102Z827-F1
#
_cell.length_a   1.000
_cell.length_b   1.000
_cell.length_c   1.000
_cell.angle_alpha   90.00
_cell.angle_beta   90.00
_cell.angle_gamma   90.00
#
_symmetry.space_group_name_H-M   'P 1'
#
loop_
_entity.id
_entity.type
_entity.pdbx_description
1 polymer ?
#
loop_
_entity_poly.entity_id
_entity_poly.type
_entity_poly.pdbx_seq_one_letter_code
_entity_poly.pdbx_strand_id
1 'polypeptide(L)'
;MEHLVRIVNDTDRQVLAWLRTQVGDTRVERAARQLGHTRKPFPSALCRYLGVSAPATLRHTARPRAVRDFSVGDRYLSLIRQHLAAHTASR
;
A
#
# COMPACT_ATOMS: atom_id res chain seq x y z
N MET A 1 21.56 -5.86 -2.14
CA MET A 1 20.36 -5.31 -2.82
C MET A 1 19.29 -4.85 -1.84
N GLU A 2 18.83 -5.69 -0.92
CA GLU A 2 17.70 -5.39 -0.02
C GLU A 2 17.98 -4.31 1.03
N HIS A 3 19.26 -4.00 1.30
CA HIS A 3 19.64 -2.92 2.22
C HIS A 3 19.54 -1.51 1.61
N LEU A 4 19.40 -1.41 0.28
CA LEU A 4 19.35 -0.15 -0.46
C LEU A 4 17.95 0.41 -0.59
N VAL A 5 16.91 -0.41 -0.39
CA VAL A 5 15.50 -0.04 -0.57
C VAL A 5 14.79 -0.17 0.77
N ARG A 6 13.98 0.82 1.12
CA ARG A 6 13.19 0.74 2.36
C ARG A 6 12.00 -0.20 2.13
N ILE A 7 12.14 -1.43 2.59
CA ILE A 7 11.08 -2.44 2.59
C ILE A 7 10.29 -2.29 3.88
N VAL A 8 9.02 -1.91 3.78
CA VAL A 8 8.12 -1.72 4.94
C VAL A 8 7.09 -2.83 5.02
N ASN A 9 6.68 -3.40 3.88
CA ASN A 9 5.66 -4.43 3.81
C ASN A 9 6.07 -5.62 2.91
N ASP A 10 5.37 -6.75 3.01
CA ASP A 10 5.57 -7.91 2.13
C ASP A 10 5.28 -7.55 0.65
N THR A 11 4.31 -6.65 0.43
CA THR A 11 4.03 -6.06 -0.87
C THR A 11 5.25 -5.38 -1.49
N ASP A 12 6.08 -4.70 -0.68
CA ASP A 12 7.30 -4.05 -1.17
C ASP A 12 8.34 -5.08 -1.64
N ARG A 13 8.43 -6.25 -0.97
CA ARG A 13 9.28 -7.36 -1.42
C ARG A 13 8.81 -7.92 -2.75
N GLN A 14 7.50 -8.13 -2.91
CA GLN A 14 6.93 -8.62 -4.16
C GLN A 14 7.15 -7.64 -5.32
N VAL A 15 6.98 -6.34 -5.06
CA VAL A 15 7.28 -5.30 -6.05
C VAL A 15 8.75 -5.28 -6.42
N LEU A 16 9.67 -5.43 -5.45
CA LEU A 16 11.10 -5.49 -5.71
C LEU A 16 11.47 -6.74 -6.53
N ALA A 17 10.94 -7.92 -6.17
CA ALA A 17 11.16 -9.16 -6.90
C ALA A 17 10.67 -9.04 -8.36
N TRP A 18 9.48 -8.46 -8.57
CA TRP A 18 8.97 -8.19 -9.90
C TRP A 18 9.82 -7.20 -10.69
N LEU A 19 10.31 -6.13 -10.03
CA LEU A 19 11.20 -5.15 -10.65
C LEU A 19 12.49 -5.81 -11.15
N ARG A 20 13.03 -6.75 -10.37
CA ARG A 20 14.24 -7.53 -10.72
C ARG A 20 13.98 -8.40 -11.94
N THR A 21 12.86 -9.10 -11.99
CA THR A 21 12.48 -9.92 -13.15
C THR A 21 12.29 -9.10 -14.43
N GLN A 22 11.72 -7.91 -14.34
CA GLN A 22 11.40 -7.09 -15.52
C GLN A 22 12.57 -6.25 -16.04
N VAL A 23 13.34 -5.64 -15.14
CA VAL A 23 14.33 -4.61 -15.48
C VAL A 23 15.76 -5.14 -15.33
N GLY A 24 15.94 -6.24 -14.62
CA GLY A 24 17.23 -6.82 -14.29
C GLY A 24 17.86 -6.18 -13.06
N ASP A 25 18.49 -7.01 -12.23
CA ASP A 25 19.16 -6.64 -10.99
C ASP A 25 20.09 -5.42 -11.13
N THR A 26 20.92 -5.39 -12.17
CA THR A 26 21.92 -4.33 -12.42
C THR A 26 21.31 -2.95 -12.63
N ARG A 27 20.15 -2.86 -13.31
CA ARG A 27 19.45 -1.58 -13.51
C ARG A 27 18.75 -1.11 -12.23
N VAL A 28 18.15 -2.04 -11.48
CA VAL A 28 17.53 -1.75 -10.19
C VAL A 28 18.57 -1.26 -9.19
N GLU A 29 19.76 -1.85 -9.18
CA GLU A 29 20.85 -1.46 -8.29
C GLU A 29 21.39 -0.05 -8.61
N ARG A 30 21.59 0.27 -9.89
CA ARG A 30 21.98 1.63 -10.31
C ARG A 30 20.93 2.66 -9.91
N ALA A 31 19.65 2.37 -10.15
CA ALA A 31 18.56 3.27 -9.76
C ALA A 31 18.47 3.44 -8.24
N ALA A 32 18.66 2.36 -7.47
CA ALA A 32 18.65 2.41 -6.01
C ALA A 32 19.82 3.22 -5.46
N ARG A 33 21.01 3.11 -6.05
CA ARG A 33 22.17 3.94 -5.67
C ARG A 33 21.95 5.42 -6.03
N GLN A 34 21.39 5.70 -7.21
CA GLN A 34 21.11 7.06 -7.66
C GLN A 34 20.02 7.75 -6.83
N LEU A 35 19.06 7.01 -6.30
CA LEU A 35 18.02 7.53 -5.40
C LEU A 35 18.44 7.50 -3.91
N GLY A 36 19.46 6.71 -3.56
CA GLY A 36 19.92 6.47 -2.20
C GLY A 36 20.79 7.58 -1.60
N HIS A 37 21.05 8.67 -2.31
CA HIS A 37 21.94 9.75 -1.86
C HIS A 37 21.44 10.51 -0.61
N THR A 38 20.13 10.50 -0.33
CA THR A 38 19.56 11.26 0.80
C THR A 38 18.82 10.37 1.80
N ARG A 39 18.07 9.36 1.35
CA ARG A 39 17.38 8.36 2.18
C ARG A 39 17.19 7.07 1.39
N LYS A 40 17.04 5.93 2.08
CA LYS A 40 16.68 4.65 1.43
C LYS A 40 15.40 4.83 0.60
N PRO A 41 15.44 4.73 -0.75
CA PRO A 41 14.28 4.93 -1.60
C PRO A 41 13.20 3.89 -1.34
N PHE A 42 11.95 4.31 -1.48
CA PHE A 42 10.81 3.40 -1.53
C PHE A 42 10.75 2.71 -2.91
N PRO A 43 10.23 1.48 -2.99
CA PRO A 43 10.07 0.79 -4.27
C PRO A 43 9.15 1.54 -5.23
N SER A 44 8.18 2.34 -4.75
CA SER A 44 7.37 3.22 -5.60
C SER A 44 8.20 4.30 -6.31
N ALA A 45 9.23 4.83 -5.63
CA ALA A 45 10.14 5.81 -6.23
C ALA A 45 11.04 5.16 -7.29
N LEU A 46 11.46 3.91 -7.05
CA LEU A 46 12.19 3.11 -8.05
C LEU A 46 11.34 2.83 -9.29
N CYS A 47 10.07 2.43 -9.13
CA CYS A 47 9.14 2.25 -10.24
C CYS A 47 9.01 3.53 -11.08
N ARG A 48 8.82 4.68 -10.42
CA ARG A 48 8.72 5.99 -11.09
C ARG A 48 10.01 6.37 -11.82
N TYR A 49 11.17 6.16 -11.18
CA TYR A 49 12.47 6.49 -11.76
C TYR A 49 12.83 5.62 -12.96
N LEU A 50 12.48 4.34 -12.90
CA LEU A 50 12.69 3.41 -14.01
C LEU A 50 11.63 3.55 -15.12
N GLY A 51 10.62 4.41 -14.93
CA GLY A 51 9.52 4.58 -15.87
C GLY A 51 8.62 3.34 -15.98
N VAL A 52 8.68 2.43 -15.01
CA VAL A 52 7.95 1.16 -15.05
C VAL A 52 6.80 1.22 -14.08
N SER A 53 5.58 1.01 -14.58
CA SER A 53 4.40 0.91 -13.73
C SER A 53 4.24 -0.53 -13.27
N ALA A 54 4.32 -0.77 -11.96
CA ALA A 54 4.04 -2.09 -11.40
C ALA A 54 2.60 -2.54 -11.75
N PRO A 55 2.39 -3.81 -12.12
CA PRO A 55 1.09 -4.33 -12.55
C PRO A 55 0.05 -4.14 -11.45
N ALA A 56 -1.20 -3.94 -11.87
CA ALA A 56 -2.33 -3.72 -10.97
C ALA A 56 -2.49 -4.86 -9.95
N THR A 57 -2.04 -6.08 -10.28
CA THR A 57 -1.99 -7.24 -9.38
C THR A 57 -1.12 -7.00 -8.14
N LEU A 58 0.03 -6.35 -8.27
CA LEU A 58 0.91 -5.97 -7.17
C LEU A 58 0.41 -4.71 -6.43
N ARG A 59 -0.38 -3.85 -7.09
CA ARG A 59 -1.10 -2.75 -6.43
C ARG A 59 -2.27 -3.27 -5.60
N HIS A 60 -2.92 -4.35 -6.03
CA HIS A 60 -4.05 -4.98 -5.33
C HIS A 60 -3.64 -5.87 -4.15
N THR A 61 -2.40 -6.37 -4.10
CA THR A 61 -1.92 -7.12 -2.92
C THR A 61 -1.65 -6.23 -1.69
N ALA A 62 -1.67 -4.90 -1.83
CA ALA A 62 -1.64 -3.99 -0.67
C ALA A 62 -2.94 -4.03 0.15
N ARG A 63 -4.04 -4.55 -0.41
CA ARG A 63 -5.25 -4.95 0.33
C ARG A 63 -6.14 -5.74 -0.63
N PRO A 64 -6.30 -7.07 -0.50
CA PRO A 64 -7.64 -7.58 -0.75
C PRO A 64 -8.51 -6.74 0.18
N ARG A 65 -9.53 -6.05 -0.36
CA ARG A 65 -10.61 -5.54 0.48
C ARG A 65 -11.21 -6.79 1.09
N ALA A 66 -10.58 -7.27 2.17
CA ALA A 66 -11.16 -8.22 3.09
C ALA A 66 -12.53 -7.64 3.30
N VAL A 67 -13.54 -8.42 2.94
CA VAL A 67 -14.92 -8.15 3.30
C VAL A 67 -14.89 -8.14 4.81
N ARG A 68 -14.49 -7.01 5.38
CA ARG A 68 -14.45 -6.80 6.81
C ARG A 68 -15.92 -6.78 7.16
N ASP A 69 -16.28 -7.67 8.06
CA ASP A 69 -17.62 -7.69 8.58
C ASP A 69 -17.86 -6.37 9.33
N PHE A 70 -18.49 -5.42 8.65
CA PHE A 70 -18.85 -4.13 9.21
C PHE A 70 -20.16 -4.20 9.98
N SER A 71 -20.76 -5.40 10.14
CA SER A 71 -22.08 -5.57 10.76
C SER A 71 -22.10 -5.09 12.20
N VAL A 72 -20.99 -5.22 12.92
CA VAL A 72 -20.86 -4.67 14.28
C VAL A 72 -20.88 -3.14 14.25
N GLY A 73 -20.09 -2.52 13.37
CA GLY A 73 -20.05 -1.06 13.22
C GLY A 73 -21.39 -0.48 12.75
N ASP A 74 -22.05 -1.15 11.81
CA ASP A 74 -23.36 -0.79 11.29
C ASP A 74 -24.46 -0.88 12.36
N ARG A 75 -24.41 -1.93 13.20
CA ARG A 75 -25.31 -2.11 14.34
C ARG A 75 -25.17 -0.98 15.36
N TYR A 76 -23.95 -0.64 15.76
CA TYR A 76 -23.74 0.46 16.71
C TYR A 76 -24.13 1.82 16.11
N LEU A 77 -23.82 2.06 14.84
CA LEU A 77 -24.23 3.29 14.16
C LEU A 77 -25.75 3.42 14.10
N SER A 78 -26.46 2.33 13.83
CA SER A 78 -27.92 2.29 13.83
C SER A 78 -28.50 2.61 15.22
N LEU A 79 -27.94 2.04 16.29
CA LEU A 79 -28.36 2.34 17.67
C LEU A 79 -28.15 3.81 18.03
N ILE A 80 -27.00 4.39 17.65
CA ILE A 80 -26.72 5.82 17.89
C ILE A 80 -27.76 6.69 17.18
N ARG A 81 -28.06 6.40 15.91
CA ARG A 81 -29.05 7.16 15.14
C ARG A 81 -30.45 7.07 15.74
N GLN A 82 -30.85 5.89 16.23
CA GLN A 82 -32.13 5.71 16.92
C GLN A 82 -32.21 6.52 18.22
N HIS A 83 -31.15 6.52 19.02
CA HIS A 83 -31.13 7.26 20.28
C HIS A 83 -31.19 8.78 20.05
N LEU A 84 -30.44 9.28 19.06
CA LEU A 84 -30.50 10.68 18.66
C LEU A 84 -31.88 11.06 18.12
N ALA A 85 -32.49 10.21 17.27
CA ALA A 85 -33.83 10.45 16.74
C ALA A 85 -34.91 10.49 17.84
N ALA A 86 -34.82 9.58 18.82
CA ALA A 86 -35.71 9.57 19.98
C ALA A 86 -35.55 10.83 20.83
N HIS A 87 -34.32 11.31 21.02
CA HIS A 87 -34.07 12.54 21.76
C HIS A 87 -34.57 13.79 21.03
N THR A 88 -34.51 13.81 19.69
CA THR A 88 -35.08 14.90 18.88
C THR A 88 -36.60 14.87 18.80
N ALA A 89 -37.22 13.69 18.91
CA ALA A 89 -38.69 13.54 18.86
C ALA A 89 -39.37 13.77 20.22
N SER A 90 -38.61 13.70 21.32
CA SER A 90 -39.08 13.97 22.69
C SER A 90 -38.95 15.44 23.11
N ARG A 91 -38.48 16.33 22.23
CA ARG A 91 -38.35 17.77 22.44
C ARG A 91 -39.35 18.50 21.54
#